data_AF-A0A530BN37-F1
#
_entry.id   AF-A0A530BN37-F1
#
_cell.length_a   1.000
_cell.length_b   1.000
_cell.length_c   1.000
_cell.angle_alpha   90.00
_cell.angle_beta   90.00
_cell.angle_gamma   90.00
#
_symmetry.space_group_name_H-M   'P 1'
#
loop_
_entity.id
_entity.type
_entity.pdbx_description
1 polymer ?
#
loop_
_entity_poly.entity_id
_entity_poly.type
_entity_poly.pdbx_seq_one_letter_code
_entity_poly.pdbx_strand_id
1 'polypeptide(L)'
;LVLSGLNGAINEAAVSGDVNVDVKDGMPHLAGALALDELDLDPTAVALFGDQSFLAGKGGWPTAPFSQKSSLPFTADLDLTTGALAAGPFATAHDASLSLKLDQEGIRVSDLKARLFGGALTGLFELKNNDGTGLFSGQMKLAGADLSALLPNAGLSGSGDVST
;
A
#
# COMPACT_ATOMS: atom_id res chain seq x y z
N LEU A 1 13.15 -13.33 16.73
CA LEU A 1 13.48 -14.48 15.86
C LEU A 1 13.96 -13.91 14.54
N VAL A 2 15.17 -14.25 14.10
CA VAL A 2 15.66 -13.83 12.78
C VAL A 2 15.50 -15.01 11.82
N LEU A 3 14.84 -14.77 10.69
CA LEU A 3 14.70 -15.68 9.57
C LEU A 3 15.49 -15.10 8.41
N SER A 4 16.61 -15.74 8.06
CA SER A 4 17.43 -15.33 6.92
C SER A 4 17.26 -16.29 5.75
N GLY A 5 17.30 -15.75 4.53
CA GLY A 5 17.12 -16.52 3.31
C GLY A 5 15.74 -17.19 3.22
N LEU A 6 14.70 -16.51 3.71
CA LEU A 6 13.32 -16.93 3.51
C LEU A 6 13.09 -17.13 2.01
N ASN A 7 12.48 -18.25 1.65
CA ASN A 7 12.03 -18.53 0.30
C ASN A 7 10.81 -19.44 0.39
N GLY A 8 9.67 -18.97 -0.09
CA GLY A 8 8.40 -19.67 0.02
C GLY A 8 7.31 -18.97 -0.79
N ALA A 9 6.06 -19.28 -0.48
CA ALA A 9 4.90 -18.65 -1.09
C ALA A 9 3.76 -18.48 -0.10
N ILE A 10 2.99 -17.41 -0.25
CA ILE A 10 1.73 -17.14 0.45
C ILE A 10 0.64 -17.08 -0.62
N ASN A 11 -0.36 -17.96 -0.55
CA ASN A 11 -1.40 -18.06 -1.57
C ASN A 11 -0.84 -18.16 -3.01
N GLU A 12 0.19 -18.99 -3.20
CA GLU A 12 0.90 -19.19 -4.48
C GLU A 12 1.78 -18.00 -4.93
N ALA A 13 1.68 -16.82 -4.30
CA ALA A 13 2.56 -15.68 -4.54
C ALA A 13 3.90 -15.88 -3.82
N ALA A 14 5.01 -15.80 -4.56
CA ALA A 14 6.34 -16.01 -4.00
C ALA A 14 6.72 -14.91 -3.01
N VAL A 15 7.43 -15.32 -1.96
CA VAL A 15 7.99 -14.45 -0.93
C VAL A 15 9.41 -14.90 -0.62
N SER A 16 10.33 -13.95 -0.61
CA SER A 16 11.72 -14.22 -0.20
C SER A 16 12.35 -13.05 0.53
N GLY A 17 13.44 -13.29 1.26
CA GLY A 17 14.23 -12.25 1.90
C GLY A 17 14.64 -12.55 3.34
N ASP A 18 14.87 -11.50 4.11
CA ASP A 18 15.33 -11.59 5.50
C ASP A 18 14.36 -10.83 6.39
N VAL A 19 13.82 -11.50 7.41
CA VAL A 19 12.86 -10.89 8.34
C VAL A 19 13.23 -11.21 9.79
N ASN A 20 13.22 -10.18 10.61
CA ASN A 20 13.23 -10.29 12.06
C ASN A 20 11.78 -10.17 12.56
N VAL A 21 11.38 -11.14 13.39
CA VAL A 21 10.09 -11.20 14.06
C VAL A 21 10.32 -10.99 15.54
N ASP A 22 9.71 -9.95 16.11
CA ASP A 22 9.76 -9.67 17.54
C ASP A 22 8.36 -9.35 18.08
N VAL A 23 8.24 -9.08 19.38
CA VAL A 23 7.02 -8.56 20.00
C VAL A 23 7.29 -7.14 20.50
N LYS A 24 6.55 -6.16 19.99
CA LYS A 24 6.56 -4.77 20.46
C LYS A 24 5.17 -4.38 20.93
N ASP A 25 5.09 -3.82 22.13
CA ASP A 25 3.82 -3.36 22.74
C ASP A 25 2.72 -4.43 22.74
N GLY A 26 3.10 -5.70 22.92
CA GLY A 26 2.19 -6.84 22.94
C GLY A 26 1.73 -7.34 21.57
N MET A 27 2.26 -6.79 20.47
CA MET A 27 1.95 -7.21 19.11
C MET A 27 3.18 -7.78 18.39
N PRO A 28 3.01 -8.76 17.48
CA PRO A 28 4.07 -9.13 16.56
C PRO A 28 4.58 -7.92 15.77
N HIS A 29 5.89 -7.83 15.61
CA HIS A 29 6.58 -6.80 14.84
C HIS A 29 7.52 -7.45 13.84
N LEU A 30 7.38 -7.07 12.57
CA LEU A 30 8.20 -7.54 11.47
C LEU A 30 9.17 -6.44 11.05
N ALA A 31 10.45 -6.76 10.91
CA ALA A 31 11.42 -5.81 10.37
C ALA A 31 12.42 -6.51 9.44
N GLY A 32 12.79 -5.87 8.33
CA GLY A 32 13.75 -6.46 7.39
C GLY A 32 13.47 -6.10 5.94
N ALA A 33 13.89 -6.97 5.02
CA ALA A 33 13.75 -6.75 3.59
C ALA A 33 13.12 -7.96 2.91
N LEU A 34 12.07 -7.73 2.11
CA LEU A 34 11.35 -8.78 1.41
C LEU A 34 11.18 -8.49 -0.08
N ALA A 35 11.26 -9.54 -0.88
CA ALA A 35 10.80 -9.57 -2.26
C ALA A 35 9.50 -10.35 -2.33
N LEU A 36 8.48 -9.74 -2.93
CA LEU A 36 7.11 -10.26 -3.04
C LEU A 36 6.72 -10.33 -4.52
N ASP A 37 5.91 -11.31 -4.92
CA ASP A 37 5.28 -11.24 -6.24
C ASP A 37 4.22 -10.14 -6.28
N GLU A 38 3.41 -10.05 -5.21
CA GLU A 38 2.32 -9.09 -5.08
C GLU A 38 2.20 -8.57 -3.65
N LEU A 39 1.86 -7.30 -3.53
CA LEU A 39 1.45 -6.66 -2.28
C LEU A 39 0.12 -5.93 -2.50
N ASP A 40 -0.94 -6.40 -1.84
CA ASP A 40 -2.23 -5.72 -1.78
C ASP A 40 -2.37 -4.95 -0.45
N LEU A 41 -2.61 -3.64 -0.56
CA LEU A 41 -2.79 -2.75 0.58
C LEU A 41 -4.24 -2.72 1.10
N ASP A 42 -5.23 -3.25 0.35
CA ASP A 42 -6.64 -3.18 0.72
C ASP A 42 -6.95 -3.87 2.07
N PRO A 43 -6.47 -5.11 2.35
CA PRO A 43 -6.69 -5.74 3.66
C PRO A 43 -6.11 -4.93 4.82
N THR A 44 -5.00 -4.22 4.58
CA THR A 44 -4.36 -3.38 5.59
C THR A 44 -5.21 -2.13 5.86
N ALA A 45 -5.76 -1.50 4.82
CA ALA A 45 -6.71 -0.41 4.96
C ALA A 45 -7.99 -0.87 5.69
N VAL A 46 -8.53 -2.05 5.35
CA VAL A 46 -9.67 -2.63 6.06
C VAL A 46 -9.36 -2.86 7.54
N ALA A 47 -8.19 -3.39 7.88
CA ALA A 47 -7.80 -3.62 9.27
C ALA A 47 -7.69 -2.30 10.07
N LEU A 48 -7.22 -1.23 9.43
CA LEU A 48 -7.06 0.10 10.03
C LEU A 48 -8.40 0.84 10.20
N PHE A 49 -9.26 0.81 9.20
CA PHE A 49 -10.46 1.66 9.12
C PHE A 49 -11.77 0.91 9.40
N GLY A 50 -11.75 -0.42 9.36
CA GLY A 50 -12.92 -1.28 9.48
C GLY A 50 -13.62 -1.51 8.15
N ASP A 51 -14.02 -2.76 7.91
CA ASP A 51 -14.70 -3.24 6.69
C ASP A 51 -15.93 -2.40 6.31
N GLN A 52 -16.78 -2.08 7.28
CA GLN A 52 -18.03 -1.35 7.05
C GLN A 52 -17.80 0.05 6.47
N SER A 53 -16.63 0.64 6.71
CA SER A 53 -16.29 1.99 6.26
C SER A 53 -16.03 2.10 4.75
N PHE A 54 -15.83 0.97 4.08
CA PHE A 54 -15.66 0.90 2.62
C PHE A 54 -16.94 0.44 1.89
N LEU A 55 -17.96 0.00 2.61
CA LEU A 55 -19.21 -0.47 2.01
C LEU A 55 -20.09 0.71 1.58
N ALA A 56 -20.50 0.69 0.30
CA ALA A 56 -21.39 1.70 -0.24
C ALA A 56 -22.75 1.72 0.48
N GLY A 57 -23.15 2.89 0.96
CA GLY A 57 -24.48 3.15 1.48
C GLY A 57 -25.49 3.44 0.36
N LYS A 58 -26.69 3.90 0.75
CA LYS A 58 -27.67 4.42 -0.20
C LYS A 58 -27.08 5.64 -0.91
N GLY A 59 -26.90 5.55 -2.23
CA GLY A 59 -26.28 6.62 -3.04
C GLY A 59 -24.83 6.33 -3.47
N GLY A 60 -24.28 5.15 -3.14
CA GLY A 60 -22.97 4.72 -3.65
C GLY A 60 -21.78 5.17 -2.81
N TRP A 61 -21.98 6.09 -1.86
CA TRP A 61 -20.94 6.54 -0.94
C TRP A 61 -21.01 5.81 0.41
N PRO A 62 -19.88 5.45 1.03
CA PRO A 62 -19.90 4.89 2.39
C PRO A 62 -20.45 5.89 3.41
N THR A 63 -21.25 5.38 4.35
CA THR A 63 -21.84 6.19 5.42
C THR A 63 -21.46 5.72 6.82
N ALA A 64 -20.86 4.53 6.95
CA ALA A 64 -20.37 4.05 8.22
C ALA A 64 -19.11 4.84 8.62
N PRO A 65 -18.97 5.20 9.91
CA PRO A 65 -17.75 5.85 10.39
C PRO A 65 -16.56 4.89 10.32
N PHE A 66 -15.34 5.44 10.27
CA PHE A 66 -14.14 4.65 10.48
C PHE A 66 -14.10 4.07 11.90
N SER A 67 -13.51 2.89 12.03
CA SER A 67 -13.29 2.24 13.31
C SER A 67 -12.41 3.10 14.19
N GLN A 68 -12.73 3.17 15.49
CA GLN A 68 -11.91 3.94 16.42
C GLN A 68 -10.60 3.25 16.78
N LYS A 69 -10.50 1.94 16.55
CA LYS A 69 -9.30 1.15 16.84
C LYS A 69 -8.96 0.27 15.66
N SER A 70 -7.67 0.23 15.34
CA SER A 70 -7.10 -0.70 14.37
C SER A 70 -7.25 -2.15 14.86
N SER A 71 -7.49 -3.06 13.92
CA SER A 71 -7.51 -4.51 14.11
C SER A 71 -6.29 -5.19 13.49
N LEU A 72 -5.23 -4.43 13.21
CA LEU A 72 -4.00 -4.96 12.65
C LEU A 72 -3.45 -6.13 13.48
N PRO A 73 -3.09 -7.25 12.84
CA PRO A 73 -2.55 -8.41 13.53
C PRO A 73 -1.07 -8.28 13.88
N PHE A 74 -0.35 -7.32 13.27
CA PHE A 74 1.07 -7.07 13.48
C PHE A 74 1.43 -5.62 13.08
N THR A 75 2.65 -5.22 13.43
CA THR A 75 3.30 -3.99 12.95
C THR A 75 4.50 -4.35 12.08
N ALA A 76 4.94 -3.43 11.22
CA ALA A 76 6.02 -3.70 10.28
C ALA A 76 6.91 -2.48 10.01
N ASP A 77 8.18 -2.74 9.73
CA ASP A 77 9.18 -1.81 9.20
C ASP A 77 10.01 -2.55 8.14
N LEU A 78 9.58 -2.46 6.88
CA LEU A 78 10.04 -3.34 5.80
C LEU A 78 10.53 -2.55 4.59
N ASP A 79 11.70 -2.93 4.07
CA ASP A 79 12.11 -2.57 2.72
C ASP A 79 11.58 -3.63 1.75
N LEU A 80 10.79 -3.21 0.77
CA LEU A 80 10.06 -4.11 -0.11
C LEU A 80 10.47 -3.92 -1.56
N THR A 81 10.59 -5.05 -2.26
CA THR A 81 10.48 -5.11 -3.72
C THR A 81 9.26 -5.96 -4.05
N THR A 82 8.41 -5.51 -4.96
CA THR A 82 7.21 -6.24 -5.34
C THR A 82 6.96 -6.19 -6.84
N GLY A 83 6.59 -7.32 -7.44
CA GLY A 83 6.21 -7.38 -8.86
C GLY A 83 4.95 -6.57 -9.15
N ALA A 84 3.96 -6.64 -8.26
CA ALA A 84 2.75 -5.84 -8.29
C ALA A 84 2.46 -5.19 -6.92
N LEU A 85 2.12 -3.91 -6.92
CA LEU A 85 1.65 -3.16 -5.76
C LEU A 85 0.23 -2.68 -6.03
N ALA A 86 -0.75 -3.32 -5.41
CA ALA A 86 -2.16 -2.96 -5.52
C ALA A 86 -2.57 -2.00 -4.40
N ALA A 87 -3.18 -0.88 -4.80
CA ALA A 87 -3.87 0.05 -3.90
C ALA A 87 -5.38 -0.13 -4.08
N GLY A 88 -5.91 -1.28 -3.64
CA GLY A 88 -7.31 -1.67 -3.81
C GLY A 88 -7.77 -1.54 -5.27
N PRO A 89 -9.03 -1.15 -5.52
CA PRO A 89 -9.58 -1.03 -6.88
C PRO A 89 -9.06 0.19 -7.65
N PHE A 90 -8.20 1.02 -7.06
CA PHE A 90 -7.83 2.32 -7.62
C PHE A 90 -6.67 2.23 -8.62
N ALA A 91 -5.62 1.48 -8.29
CA ALA A 91 -4.43 1.37 -9.11
C ALA A 91 -3.59 0.14 -8.75
N THR A 92 -2.92 -0.40 -9.77
CA THR A 92 -1.85 -1.38 -9.59
C THR A 92 -0.58 -0.82 -10.23
N ALA A 93 0.46 -0.65 -9.42
CA ALA A 93 1.79 -0.32 -9.92
C ALA A 93 2.62 -1.60 -10.05
N HIS A 94 3.61 -1.60 -10.94
CA HIS A 94 4.47 -2.75 -11.22
C HIS A 94 5.93 -2.46 -10.93
N ASP A 95 6.72 -3.49 -10.69
CA ASP A 95 8.16 -3.40 -10.42
C ASP A 95 8.47 -2.38 -9.32
N ALA A 96 7.75 -2.47 -8.21
CA ALA A 96 7.80 -1.47 -7.15
C ALA A 96 8.93 -1.76 -6.16
N SER A 97 9.64 -0.72 -5.73
CA SER A 97 10.51 -0.71 -4.56
C SER A 97 10.07 0.39 -3.60
N LEU A 98 9.96 0.10 -2.30
CA LEU A 98 9.51 1.06 -1.29
C LEU A 98 10.02 0.68 0.11
N SER A 99 9.98 1.63 1.04
CA SER A 99 10.03 1.35 2.47
C SER A 99 8.62 1.50 3.06
N LEU A 100 8.14 0.49 3.77
CA LEU A 100 6.82 0.40 4.37
C LEU A 100 6.95 0.38 5.89
N LYS A 101 6.30 1.34 6.54
CA LYS A 101 6.02 1.30 7.98
C LYS A 101 4.54 1.10 8.22
N LEU A 102 4.22 0.14 9.09
CA LEU A 102 2.86 -0.20 9.51
C LEU A 102 2.80 -0.23 11.02
N ASP A 103 1.91 0.56 11.61
CA ASP A 103 1.64 0.57 13.04
C ASP A 103 0.15 0.80 13.31
N GLN A 104 -0.23 0.89 14.59
CA GLN A 104 -1.65 1.07 14.97
C GLN A 104 -2.25 2.38 14.46
N GLU A 105 -1.44 3.40 14.19
CA GLU A 105 -1.91 4.68 13.67
C GLU A 105 -2.14 4.63 12.17
N GLY A 106 -1.38 3.81 11.42
CA GLY A 106 -1.55 3.75 9.97
C GLY A 106 -0.44 3.09 9.18
N ILE A 107 -0.44 3.42 7.90
CA ILE A 107 0.55 3.00 6.90
C ILE A 107 1.34 4.23 6.47
N ARG A 108 2.66 4.10 6.42
CA ARG A 108 3.54 5.04 5.74
C ARG A 108 4.36 4.31 4.70
N VAL A 109 4.40 4.88 3.50
CA VAL A 109 5.25 4.44 2.41
C VAL A 109 6.19 5.60 2.06
N SER A 110 7.49 5.31 2.03
CA SER A 110 8.52 6.22 1.54
C SER A 110 9.33 5.59 0.43
N ASP A 111 10.06 6.44 -0.29
CA ASP A 111 10.99 6.04 -1.35
C ASP A 111 10.36 5.15 -2.44
N LEU A 112 9.04 5.29 -2.65
CA LEU A 112 8.32 4.53 -3.65
C LEU A 112 8.91 4.84 -5.02
N LYS A 113 9.26 3.79 -5.74
CA LYS A 113 9.59 3.80 -7.17
C LYS A 113 8.87 2.63 -7.81
N ALA A 114 8.12 2.87 -8.87
CA ALA A 114 7.37 1.83 -9.57
C ALA A 114 7.05 2.24 -11.01
N ARG A 115 6.39 1.37 -11.75
CA ARG A 115 5.78 1.64 -13.06
C ARG A 115 4.27 1.73 -12.89
N LEU A 116 3.65 2.78 -13.44
CA LEU A 116 2.19 2.94 -13.41
C LEU A 116 1.74 3.60 -14.73
N PHE A 117 0.71 3.04 -15.37
CA PHE A 117 0.20 3.52 -16.66
C PHE A 117 1.29 3.74 -17.72
N GLY A 118 2.28 2.82 -17.77
CA GLY A 118 3.42 2.92 -18.68
C GLY A 118 4.50 3.93 -18.29
N GLY A 119 4.26 4.80 -17.30
CA GLY A 119 5.20 5.80 -16.79
C GLY A 119 6.00 5.35 -15.56
N ALA A 120 6.93 6.19 -15.12
CA ALA A 120 7.69 6.02 -13.89
C ALA A 120 7.01 6.76 -12.74
N LEU A 121 6.56 6.01 -11.73
CA LEU A 121 5.97 6.53 -10.50
C LEU A 121 7.06 6.68 -9.43
N THR A 122 7.11 7.82 -8.78
CA THR A 122 7.87 8.04 -7.55
C THR A 122 7.03 8.75 -6.51
N GLY A 123 7.22 8.48 -5.22
CA GLY A 123 6.51 9.23 -4.20
C GLY A 123 6.67 8.74 -2.78
N LEU A 124 5.84 9.32 -1.93
CA LEU A 124 5.64 8.93 -0.54
C LEU A 124 4.19 9.22 -0.16
N PHE A 125 3.62 8.41 0.72
CA PHE A 125 2.29 8.63 1.24
C PHE A 125 2.14 8.11 2.65
N GLU A 126 1.16 8.66 3.35
CA GLU A 126 0.79 8.30 4.70
C GLU A 126 -0.72 8.26 4.79
N LEU A 127 -1.24 7.13 5.26
CA LEU A 127 -2.64 6.91 5.54
C LEU A 127 -2.79 6.57 7.02
N LYS A 128 -3.53 7.42 7.75
CA LYS A 128 -3.71 7.32 9.20
C LYS A 128 -5.17 7.19 9.59
N ASN A 129 -5.42 6.48 10.68
CA ASN A 129 -6.68 6.48 11.38
C ASN A 129 -6.45 6.80 12.87
N ASN A 130 -6.77 8.04 13.26
CA ASN A 130 -6.61 8.52 14.63
C ASN A 130 -7.98 8.54 15.31
N ASP A 131 -8.29 7.49 16.08
CA ASP A 131 -9.54 7.35 16.84
C ASP A 131 -10.82 7.52 15.99
N GLY A 132 -10.78 7.07 14.73
CA GLY A 132 -11.87 7.20 13.75
C GLY A 132 -11.76 8.42 12.83
N THR A 133 -10.70 9.21 12.96
CA THR A 133 -10.37 10.31 12.04
C THR A 133 -9.38 9.83 10.99
N GLY A 134 -9.86 9.66 9.76
CA GLY A 134 -9.02 9.29 8.63
C GLY A 134 -8.26 10.48 8.05
N LEU A 135 -6.96 10.32 7.85
CA LEU A 135 -6.11 11.30 7.19
C LEU A 135 -5.27 10.62 6.11
N PHE A 136 -5.32 11.16 4.90
CA PHE A 136 -4.40 10.80 3.83
C PHE A 136 -3.54 12.01 3.49
N SER A 137 -2.24 11.78 3.35
CA SER A 137 -1.29 12.77 2.85
C SER A 137 -0.26 12.08 1.96
N GLY A 138 0.24 12.78 0.95
CA GLY A 138 1.22 12.20 0.04
C GLY A 138 1.72 13.19 -0.98
N GLN A 139 2.86 12.84 -1.56
CA GLN A 139 3.45 13.53 -2.70
C GLN A 139 3.82 12.47 -3.72
N MET A 140 3.46 12.71 -4.97
CA MET A 140 3.76 11.78 -6.04
C MET A 140 4.14 12.51 -7.31
N LYS A 141 4.97 11.83 -8.09
CA LYS A 141 5.31 12.20 -9.46
C LYS A 141 5.17 10.98 -10.34
N LEU A 142 4.44 11.15 -11.44
CA LEU A 142 4.31 10.16 -12.49
C LEU A 142 4.86 10.76 -13.77
N ALA A 143 6.00 10.26 -14.26
CA ALA A 143 6.66 10.77 -15.44
C ALA A 143 6.43 9.86 -16.66
N GLY A 144 6.08 10.45 -17.79
CA GLY A 144 5.91 9.75 -19.06
C GLY A 144 4.78 8.71 -19.06
N ALA A 145 3.70 8.94 -18.31
CA ALA A 145 2.55 8.04 -18.31
C ALA A 145 1.74 8.18 -19.60
N ASP A 146 1.17 7.08 -20.05
CA ASP A 146 0.21 7.04 -21.15
C ASP A 146 -1.07 7.77 -20.74
N LEU A 147 -1.35 8.88 -21.43
CA LEU A 147 -2.52 9.72 -21.16
C LEU A 147 -3.84 9.02 -21.48
N SER A 148 -3.86 8.07 -22.40
CA SER A 148 -5.06 7.29 -22.71
C SER A 148 -5.41 6.31 -21.58
N ALA A 149 -4.39 5.79 -20.89
CA ALA A 149 -4.58 4.94 -19.71
C ALA A 149 -4.90 5.77 -18.45
N LEU A 150 -4.26 6.92 -18.29
CA LEU A 150 -4.40 7.79 -17.11
C LEU A 150 -5.73 8.56 -17.08
N LEU A 151 -6.19 9.04 -18.23
CA LEU A 151 -7.43 9.82 -18.36
C LEU A 151 -8.37 9.15 -19.37
N PRO A 152 -8.92 7.97 -19.01
CA PRO A 152 -9.82 7.27 -19.91
C PRO A 152 -11.01 8.16 -20.24
N ASN A 153 -11.38 8.19 -21.53
CA ASN A 153 -12.48 8.99 -22.09
C ASN A 153 -12.23 10.51 -22.17
N ALA A 154 -11.03 11.01 -21.85
CA ALA A 154 -10.69 12.42 -22.07
C ALA A 154 -10.40 12.76 -23.55
N GLY A 155 -10.33 11.75 -24.43
CA GLY A 155 -9.91 11.93 -25.83
C GLY A 155 -8.43 12.28 -25.99
N LEU A 156 -7.63 12.08 -24.94
CA LEU A 156 -6.21 12.37 -24.90
C LEU A 156 -5.38 11.12 -25.25
N SER A 157 -4.34 11.32 -26.06
CA SER A 157 -3.37 10.30 -26.45
C SER A 157 -1.96 10.85 -26.35
N GLY A 158 -0.97 9.97 -26.15
CA GLY A 158 0.43 10.34 -25.98
C GLY A 158 0.88 10.17 -24.52
N SER A 159 2.01 10.79 -24.16
CA SER A 159 2.59 10.69 -22.82
C SER A 159 2.60 12.02 -22.09
N GLY A 160 2.45 12.01 -20.76
CA GLY A 160 2.57 13.22 -19.94
C GLY A 160 3.07 12.96 -18.52
N ASP A 161 3.39 14.06 -17.85
CA ASP A 161 3.87 14.08 -16.47
C ASP A 161 2.78 14.63 -15.55
N VAL A 162 2.60 14.01 -14.39
CA VAL A 162 1.70 14.45 -13.32
C VAL A 162 2.47 14.56 -12.01
N SER A 163 2.15 15.57 -11.20
CA SER A 163 2.73 15.74 -9.86
C SER A 163 1.71 16.39 -8.93
N THR A 164 1.70 15.97 -7.66
CA THR A 164 0.82 16.50 -6.60
C THR A 164 1.59 16.70 -5.32
#